data_AF-L7X8C7-F1
#
_entry.id   AF-L7X8C7-F1
#
_cell.length_a   1.000
_cell.length_b   1.000
_cell.length_c   1.000
_cell.angle_alpha   90.00
_cell.angle_beta   90.00
_cell.angle_gamma   90.00
#
_symmetry.space_group_name_H-M   'P 1'
#
loop_
_entity.id
_entity.type
_entity.pdbx_description
1 polymer ?
#
loop_
_entity_poly.entity_id
_entity_poly.type
_entity_poly.pdbx_seq_one_letter_code
_entity_poly.pdbx_strand_id
1 'polypeptide(L)'
;FASGVKGIALNLENENVGIVVFGSDTYIKEGDLVKRTGSIVDVPAGKAMLGRVVDGLGVPIDGRGSLSDHERRRVEVKAPGIIERKSVHEPMQTGLKAVDSLVPIGRGQRELIIGDRQTGKTAIAIDTILNQKQMNSR
;
A
#
# COMPACT_ATOMS: atom_id res chain seq x y z
N PHE A 1 -14.42 -3.75 -16.81
CA PHE A 1 -15.82 -4.06 -17.17
C PHE A 1 -16.41 -2.89 -17.95
N ALA A 2 -17.49 -3.09 -18.72
CA ALA A 2 -18.18 -2.01 -19.45
C ALA A 2 -18.64 -0.88 -18.51
N SER A 3 -18.98 -1.21 -17.26
CA SER A 3 -19.29 -0.29 -16.16
C SER A 3 -18.11 0.56 -15.66
N GLY A 4 -16.90 0.36 -16.18
CA GLY A 4 -15.68 1.02 -15.72
C GLY A 4 -15.02 0.36 -14.50
N VAL A 5 -15.70 -0.59 -13.84
CA VAL A 5 -15.13 -1.37 -12.75
C VAL A 5 -13.87 -2.12 -13.22
N LYS A 6 -12.87 -2.22 -12.36
CA LYS A 6 -11.62 -2.94 -12.62
C LYS A 6 -11.58 -4.25 -11.85
N GLY A 7 -10.69 -5.15 -12.24
CA GLY A 7 -10.45 -6.41 -11.54
C GLY A 7 -9.12 -7.02 -11.93
N ILE A 8 -8.71 -8.03 -11.18
CA ILE A 8 -7.52 -8.84 -11.45
C ILE A 8 -7.95 -10.23 -11.91
N ALA A 9 -7.41 -10.68 -13.05
CA ALA A 9 -7.55 -12.07 -13.46
C ALA A 9 -6.62 -12.94 -12.59
N LEU A 10 -7.20 -13.87 -11.83
CA LEU A 10 -6.45 -14.76 -10.93
C LEU A 10 -6.41 -16.19 -11.47
N ASN A 11 -7.58 -16.73 -11.83
CA ASN A 11 -7.69 -18.10 -12.32
C ASN A 11 -7.82 -18.07 -13.84
N LEU A 12 -6.92 -18.75 -14.53
CA LEU A 12 -6.94 -18.91 -15.98
C LEU A 12 -7.23 -20.37 -16.28
N GLU A 13 -8.48 -20.67 -16.58
CA GLU A 13 -8.92 -22.00 -16.99
C GLU A 13 -9.01 -22.06 -18.53
N ASN A 14 -9.15 -23.26 -19.08
CA ASN A 14 -9.20 -23.44 -20.53
C ASN A 14 -10.39 -22.72 -21.19
N GLU A 15 -11.52 -22.64 -20.48
CA GLU A 15 -12.78 -22.14 -21.02
C GLU A 15 -13.28 -20.86 -20.34
N ASN A 16 -12.68 -20.48 -19.21
CA ASN A 16 -13.10 -19.32 -18.43
C ASN A 16 -11.91 -18.63 -17.73
N VAL A 17 -12.17 -17.41 -17.27
CA VAL A 17 -11.20 -16.63 -16.49
C VAL A 17 -11.88 -16.11 -15.24
N GLY A 18 -11.36 -16.50 -14.08
CA GLY A 18 -11.78 -15.99 -12.77
C GLY A 18 -11.19 -14.61 -12.51
N ILE A 19 -12.05 -13.60 -12.37
CA ILE A 19 -11.67 -12.21 -12.11
C ILE A 19 -12.13 -11.81 -10.71
N VAL A 20 -11.21 -11.35 -9.86
CA VAL A 20 -11.56 -10.68 -8.61
C VAL A 20 -11.81 -9.21 -8.89
N VAL A 21 -12.99 -8.74 -8.52
CA VAL A 21 -13.48 -7.39 -8.79
C VAL A 21 -12.94 -6.41 -7.75
N PHE A 22 -12.47 -5.25 -8.22
CA PHE A 22 -12.02 -4.14 -7.37
C PHE A 22 -13.11 -3.07 -7.31
N GLY A 23 -14.04 -3.24 -6.37
CA GLY A 23 -15.16 -2.32 -6.16
C GLY A 23 -16.49 -3.07 -6.06
N SER A 24 -17.58 -2.35 -6.33
CA SER A 24 -18.94 -2.91 -6.35
C SER A 24 -19.17 -3.72 -7.63
N ASP A 25 -19.73 -4.92 -7.46
CA ASP A 25 -20.18 -5.82 -8.52
C ASP A 25 -21.62 -5.56 -8.97
N THR A 26 -22.35 -4.67 -8.27
CA THR A 26 -23.78 -4.39 -8.48
C THR A 26 -24.12 -3.97 -9.92
N TYR A 27 -23.16 -3.40 -10.64
CA TYR A 27 -23.31 -2.93 -12.02
C TYR A 27 -22.71 -3.89 -13.06
N ILE A 28 -22.24 -5.06 -12.65
CA ILE A 28 -21.70 -6.09 -13.55
C ILE A 28 -22.84 -7.08 -13.85
N LYS A 29 -23.10 -7.31 -15.14
CA LYS A 29 -24.14 -8.22 -15.60
C LYS A 29 -23.56 -9.31 -16.50
N GLU A 30 -24.25 -10.43 -16.55
CA GLU A 30 -23.95 -11.47 -17.53
C GLU A 30 -24.03 -10.91 -18.96
N GLY A 31 -23.08 -11.31 -19.81
CA GLY A 31 -22.96 -10.81 -21.17
C GLY A 31 -22.27 -9.46 -21.30
N ASP A 32 -21.92 -8.78 -20.20
CA ASP A 32 -21.15 -7.53 -20.28
C ASP A 32 -19.81 -7.72 -20.95
N LEU A 33 -19.46 -6.77 -21.83
CA LEU A 33 -18.15 -6.77 -22.46
C LEU A 33 -17.05 -6.49 -21.44
N VAL A 34 -16.08 -7.40 -21.35
CA VAL A 34 -14.87 -7.23 -20.55
C VAL A 34 -13.69 -7.03 -21.48
N LYS A 35 -12.90 -5.98 -21.21
CA LYS A 35 -11.68 -5.67 -21.95
C LYS A 35 -10.47 -5.86 -21.06
N ARG A 36 -9.44 -6.52 -21.59
CA ARG A 36 -8.12 -6.61 -20.94
C ARG A 36 -7.45 -5.24 -20.98
N THR A 37 -6.83 -4.85 -19.88
CA THR A 37 -6.03 -3.62 -19.80
C THR A 37 -4.67 -3.76 -20.49
N GLY A 38 -4.18 -4.99 -20.68
CA GLY A 38 -2.84 -5.26 -21.22
C GLY A 38 -1.71 -4.97 -20.23
N SER A 39 -2.04 -4.60 -19.00
CA SER A 39 -1.09 -4.27 -17.94
C SER A 39 -1.28 -5.23 -16.77
N ILE A 40 -0.16 -5.68 -16.18
CA ILE A 40 -0.18 -6.32 -14.86
C ILE A 40 -0.59 -5.25 -13.83
N VAL A 41 -1.20 -5.66 -12.72
CA VAL A 41 -1.67 -4.75 -11.68
C VAL A 41 -0.57 -3.78 -11.25
N ASP A 42 -0.83 -2.50 -11.49
CA ASP A 42 0.05 -1.39 -11.23
C ASP A 42 -0.72 -0.21 -10.61
N VAL A 43 0.00 0.61 -9.84
CA VAL A 43 -0.55 1.76 -9.10
C VAL A 43 0.32 2.99 -9.29
N PRO A 44 -0.23 4.20 -9.16
CA PRO A 44 0.57 5.42 -9.14
C PRO A 44 1.54 5.41 -7.95
N ALA A 45 2.78 5.80 -8.20
CA ALA A 45 3.82 5.95 -7.20
C ALA A 45 4.62 7.23 -7.45
N GLY A 46 5.16 7.82 -6.39
CA GLY A 46 5.97 9.03 -6.47
C GLY A 46 5.63 10.04 -5.38
N LYS A 47 6.34 11.19 -5.41
CA LYS A 47 6.17 12.25 -4.42
C LYS A 47 4.77 12.88 -4.44
N ALA A 48 4.06 12.81 -5.57
CA ALA A 48 2.69 13.27 -5.71
C ALA A 48 1.69 12.63 -4.73
N MET A 49 2.02 11.45 -4.19
CA MET A 49 1.19 10.74 -3.22
C MET A 49 1.26 11.33 -1.80
N LEU A 50 2.30 12.13 -1.50
CA LEU A 50 2.52 12.65 -0.15
C LEU A 50 1.37 13.56 0.28
N GLY A 51 0.76 13.25 1.43
CA GLY A 51 -0.35 14.01 2.00
C GLY A 51 -1.70 13.77 1.33
N ARG A 52 -1.82 12.76 0.46
CA ARG A 52 -3.07 12.35 -0.19
C ARG A 52 -3.71 11.16 0.52
N VAL A 53 -5.03 11.05 0.45
CA VAL A 53 -5.76 9.82 0.82
C VAL A 53 -6.24 9.14 -0.46
N VAL A 54 -5.85 7.89 -0.65
CA VAL A 54 -6.10 7.11 -1.87
C VAL A 54 -6.72 5.75 -1.53
N ASP A 55 -7.42 5.17 -2.51
CA ASP A 55 -7.93 3.79 -2.42
C ASP A 55 -6.84 2.74 -2.74
N GLY A 56 -7.22 1.45 -2.73
CA GLY A 56 -6.31 0.33 -3.02
C GLY A 56 -5.73 0.30 -4.44
N LEU A 57 -6.26 1.11 -5.37
CA LEU A 57 -5.74 1.27 -6.73
C LEU A 57 -4.97 2.59 -6.92
N GLY A 58 -4.79 3.35 -5.84
CA GLY A 58 -4.11 4.65 -5.84
C GLY A 58 -4.96 5.79 -6.41
N VAL A 59 -6.28 5.62 -6.52
CA VAL A 59 -7.19 6.69 -6.93
C VAL A 59 -7.46 7.60 -5.72
N PRO A 60 -7.28 8.93 -5.84
CA PRO A 60 -7.56 9.83 -4.72
C PRO A 60 -9.03 9.87 -4.31
N ILE A 61 -9.26 9.78 -3.00
CA ILE A 61 -10.59 9.83 -2.37
C ILE A 61 -10.73 11.00 -1.38
N ASP A 62 -9.73 11.88 -1.32
CA ASP A 62 -9.67 13.04 -0.43
C ASP A 62 -10.36 14.31 -0.99
N GLY A 63 -10.93 14.25 -2.19
CA GLY A 63 -11.58 15.39 -2.83
C GLY A 63 -10.63 16.49 -3.34
N ARG A 64 -9.30 16.26 -3.32
CA ARG A 64 -8.28 17.26 -3.73
C ARG A 64 -7.89 17.20 -5.21
N GLY A 65 -8.74 16.60 -6.06
CA GLY A 65 -8.47 16.42 -7.49
C GLY A 65 -7.51 15.25 -7.81
N SER A 66 -7.09 15.16 -9.07
CA SER A 66 -6.20 14.09 -9.54
C SER A 66 -4.76 14.25 -9.03
N LEU A 67 -3.94 13.20 -9.20
CA LEU A 67 -2.50 13.24 -8.94
C LEU A 67 -1.77 13.75 -10.19
N SER A 68 -1.00 14.81 -10.09
CA SER A 68 -0.04 15.24 -11.11
C SER A 68 1.30 14.53 -10.92
N ASP A 69 2.07 14.34 -11.99
CA ASP A 69 3.48 13.92 -11.93
C ASP A 69 3.75 12.64 -11.10
N HIS A 70 3.14 11.54 -11.53
CA HIS A 70 3.35 10.21 -10.96
C HIS A 70 3.77 9.22 -12.04
N GLU A 71 4.57 8.24 -11.66
CA GLU A 71 4.84 7.07 -12.49
C GLU A 71 3.93 5.92 -12.07
N ARG A 72 3.75 4.93 -12.95
CA ARG A 72 3.04 3.69 -12.60
C ARG A 72 4.06 2.61 -12.26
N ARG A 73 3.88 1.97 -11.11
CA ARG A 73 4.72 0.84 -10.67
C ARG A 73 3.85 -0.40 -10.45
N ARG A 74 4.35 -1.57 -10.83
CA ARG A 74 3.70 -2.85 -10.56
C ARG A 74 3.59 -3.06 -9.05
N VAL A 75 2.45 -3.57 -8.59
CA VAL A 75 2.22 -3.87 -7.17
C VAL A 75 3.06 -5.07 -6.73
N GLU A 76 3.11 -6.10 -7.58
CA GLU A 76 3.92 -7.29 -7.33
C GLU A 76 5.28 -7.15 -8.02
N VAL A 77 6.30 -6.85 -7.21
CA VAL A 77 7.70 -6.83 -7.61
C VAL A 77 8.49 -7.78 -6.72
N LYS A 78 9.50 -8.42 -7.30
CA LYS A 78 10.39 -9.31 -6.54
C LYS A 78 11.13 -8.49 -5.48
N ALA A 79 11.10 -8.96 -4.23
CA ALA A 79 11.81 -8.30 -3.14
C ALA A 79 13.34 -8.36 -3.35
N PRO A 80 14.10 -7.39 -2.80
CA PRO A 80 15.56 -7.39 -2.90
C PRO A 80 16.20 -8.67 -2.35
N GLY A 81 17.23 -9.15 -3.05
CA GLY A 81 17.99 -10.35 -2.69
C GLY A 81 18.91 -10.14 -1.48
N ILE A 82 19.63 -11.18 -1.04
CA ILE A 82 20.54 -11.07 0.11
C ILE A 82 21.69 -10.09 -0.16
N ILE A 83 22.28 -10.15 -1.36
CA ILE A 83 23.44 -9.32 -1.75
C ILE A 83 23.11 -7.82 -1.74
N GLU A 84 21.86 -7.46 -2.06
CA GLU A 84 21.39 -6.07 -2.11
C GLU A 84 21.05 -5.50 -0.72
N ARG A 85 21.01 -6.35 0.31
CA ARG A 85 20.64 -5.94 1.67
C ARG A 85 21.87 -5.56 2.48
N LYS A 86 21.69 -4.56 3.34
CA LYS A 86 22.63 -4.18 4.39
C LYS A 86 22.04 -4.53 5.74
N SER A 87 22.89 -4.88 6.71
CA SER A 87 22.46 -5.02 8.10
C SER A 87 21.78 -3.74 8.59
N VAL A 88 20.70 -3.90 9.35
CA VAL A 88 20.01 -2.78 10.00
C VAL A 88 20.96 -2.16 11.01
N HIS A 89 21.25 -0.86 10.84
CA HIS A 89 22.25 -0.13 11.62
C HIS A 89 21.83 1.32 11.95
N GLU A 90 20.74 1.80 11.35
CA GLU A 90 20.20 3.13 11.59
C GLU A 90 18.91 3.02 12.42
N PRO A 91 18.77 3.77 13.53
CA PRO A 91 17.54 3.73 14.32
C PRO A 91 16.37 4.41 13.61
N MET A 92 15.16 3.90 13.85
CA MET A 92 13.90 4.56 13.54
C MET A 92 13.21 4.87 14.88
N GLN A 93 13.37 6.11 15.35
CA GLN A 93 12.86 6.50 16.67
C GLN A 93 11.35 6.65 16.65
N THR A 94 10.68 5.97 17.58
CA THR A 94 9.23 6.04 17.74
C THR A 94 8.78 7.22 18.59
N GLY A 95 9.66 7.72 19.48
CA GLY A 95 9.32 8.72 20.49
C GLY A 95 8.68 8.10 21.74
N LEU A 96 8.52 6.77 21.76
CA LEU A 96 7.96 6.03 22.88
C LEU A 96 9.09 5.40 23.68
N LYS A 97 9.35 5.89 24.89
CA LYS A 97 10.44 5.40 25.76
C LYS A 97 10.44 3.87 25.92
N ALA A 98 9.27 3.28 26.09
CA ALA A 98 9.14 1.83 26.25
C ALA A 98 9.62 1.06 25.01
N VAL A 99 9.34 1.56 23.80
CA VAL A 99 9.79 0.94 22.55
C VAL A 99 11.26 1.26 22.32
N ASP A 100 11.63 2.54 22.30
CA ASP A 100 12.98 2.98 21.92
C ASP A 100 14.07 2.49 22.90
N SER A 101 13.72 2.19 24.16
CA SER A 101 14.67 1.68 25.16
C SER A 101 14.68 0.15 25.30
N LEU A 102 13.53 -0.53 25.18
CA LEU A 102 13.44 -1.97 25.43
C LEU A 102 13.40 -2.81 24.15
N VAL A 103 12.79 -2.29 23.09
CA VAL A 103 12.59 -2.97 21.80
C VAL A 103 12.92 -1.99 20.67
N PRO A 104 14.19 -1.57 20.52
CA PRO A 104 14.56 -0.57 19.54
C PRO A 104 14.30 -1.07 18.12
N ILE A 105 13.72 -0.19 17.29
CA ILE A 105 13.38 -0.50 15.90
C ILE A 105 14.38 0.20 14.98
N GLY A 106 14.98 -0.54 14.06
CA GLY A 106 15.88 0.03 13.05
C GLY A 106 15.24 0.21 11.66
N ARG A 107 15.82 1.08 10.83
CA ARG A 107 15.41 1.30 9.44
C ARG A 107 15.69 0.05 8.61
N GLY A 108 14.65 -0.50 8.00
CA GLY A 108 14.70 -1.77 7.26
C GLY A 108 14.28 -3.00 8.08
N GLN A 109 13.98 -2.83 9.38
CA GLN A 109 13.41 -3.87 10.22
C GLN A 109 11.89 -4.00 10.00
N ARG A 110 11.36 -5.20 10.23
CA ARG A 110 9.91 -5.48 10.31
C ARG A 110 9.57 -5.74 11.77
N GLU A 111 8.74 -4.89 12.36
CA GLU A 111 8.34 -5.00 13.76
C GLU A 111 6.83 -5.24 13.86
N LEU A 112 6.41 -6.25 14.63
CA LEU A 112 5.00 -6.62 14.79
C LEU A 112 4.38 -5.86 15.97
N ILE A 113 3.26 -5.17 15.74
CA ILE A 113 2.43 -4.60 16.81
C ILE A 113 1.21 -5.49 17.01
N ILE A 114 1.17 -6.22 18.13
CA ILE A 114 0.11 -7.19 18.47
C ILE A 114 -0.54 -6.87 19.82
N GLY A 115 -1.84 -7.17 19.95
CA GLY A 115 -2.60 -6.99 21.19
C GLY A 115 -4.12 -6.96 20.93
N ASP A 116 -4.91 -6.98 22.00
CA ASP A 116 -6.38 -7.06 21.94
C ASP A 116 -7.04 -5.79 21.41
N ARG A 117 -8.38 -5.80 21.29
CA ARG A 117 -9.13 -4.60 20.92
C ARG A 117 -8.85 -3.47 21.93
N GLN A 118 -8.73 -2.23 21.42
CA GLN A 118 -8.55 -1.02 22.24
C GLN A 118 -7.26 -0.97 23.10
N THR A 119 -6.23 -1.74 22.77
CA THR A 119 -4.94 -1.73 23.48
C THR A 119 -3.91 -0.70 22.97
N GLY A 120 -4.34 0.28 22.16
CA GLY A 120 -3.44 1.36 21.71
C GLY A 120 -2.54 1.03 20.50
N LYS A 121 -2.71 -0.12 19.83
CA LYS A 121 -1.93 -0.48 18.61
C LYS A 121 -1.86 0.66 17.57
N THR A 122 -3.01 1.28 17.27
CA THR A 122 -3.10 2.39 16.32
C THR A 122 -2.43 3.66 16.85
N ALA A 123 -2.53 3.93 18.16
CA ALA A 123 -1.88 5.09 18.77
C ALA A 123 -0.36 4.99 18.66
N ILE A 124 0.21 3.81 18.95
CA ILE A 124 1.65 3.54 18.78
C ILE A 124 2.11 3.86 17.35
N ALA A 125 1.37 3.38 16.34
CA ALA A 125 1.71 3.63 14.94
C ALA A 125 1.59 5.11 14.56
N ILE A 126 0.54 5.81 15.01
CA ILE A 126 0.33 7.24 14.73
C ILE A 126 1.43 8.08 15.37
N ASP A 127 1.72 7.88 16.67
CA ASP A 127 2.75 8.62 17.38
C ASP A 127 4.13 8.42 16.73
N THR A 128 4.43 7.18 16.33
CA THR A 128 5.65 6.84 15.59
C THR A 128 5.75 7.64 14.28
N ILE A 129 4.67 7.74 13.50
CA ILE A 129 4.64 8.53 12.25
C ILE A 129 4.83 10.02 12.54
N LEU A 130 4.16 10.56 13.56
CA LEU A 130 4.25 11.98 13.93
C LEU A 130 5.67 12.36 14.36
N ASN A 131 6.36 11.50 15.12
CA ASN A 131 7.73 11.72 15.57
C ASN A 131 8.72 11.89 14.39
N GLN A 132 8.43 11.27 13.23
CA GLN A 132 9.28 11.35 12.05
C GLN A 132 9.41 12.77 11.47
N LYS A 133 8.46 13.66 11.77
CA LYS A 133 8.55 15.07 11.34
C LYS A 133 9.80 15.74 11.91
N GLN A 134 10.13 15.49 13.17
CA GLN A 134 11.33 16.08 13.80
C GLN A 134 12.61 15.34 13.40
N MET A 135 12.52 14.02 13.19
CA MET A 135 13.69 13.20 12.86
C MET A 135 14.18 13.38 11.43
N ASN A 136 13.28 13.70 10.49
CA ASN A 136 13.60 13.84 9.07
C ASN A 136 13.44 15.29 8.55
N SER A 137 13.44 16.29 9.45
CA SER A 137 13.35 17.72 9.07
C SER A 137 14.69 18.35 8.63
N ARG A 138 15.76 17.56 8.55
CA ARG A 138 17.07 17.97 8.05
C ARG A 138 17.29 17.47 6.63
#